data_AF-A0A7Y7LXI8-F1
#
_entry.id   AF-A0A7Y7LXI8-F1
#
_cell.length_a   1.000
_cell.length_b   1.000
_cell.length_c   1.000
_cell.angle_alpha   90.00
_cell.angle_beta   90.00
_cell.angle_gamma   90.00
#
_symmetry.space_group_name_H-M   'P 1'
#
loop_
_entity.id
_entity.type
_entity.pdbx_description
1 polymer ?
#
loop_
_entity_poly.entity_id
_entity_poly.type
_entity_poly.pdbx_seq_one_letter_code
_entity_poly.pdbx_strand_id
1 'polypeptide(L)'
;MSAAMFAALFFTVALLVTTAYFIMGSIPLLVLKHDTPLDARFVRGFFNIYYVAAFVTASATALSFATAGRLWIAAGAAVLAAISVVLRKKVIPKMDALGAQIQSNYMDAIPGFRRTHVIAILINIAQLVAIVWCLIAVGK
;
A
#
# COMPACT_ATOMS: atom_id res chain seq x y z
N MET A 1 5.58 -13.03 -27.63
CA MET A 1 4.76 -12.55 -26.49
C MET A 1 3.86 -11.43 -26.99
N SER A 2 2.58 -11.40 -26.58
CA SER A 2 1.65 -10.34 -27.01
C SER A 2 1.98 -9.00 -26.34
N ALA A 3 1.58 -7.88 -26.96
CA ALA A 3 1.74 -6.54 -26.37
C ALA A 3 1.11 -6.45 -24.96
N ALA A 4 -0.03 -7.13 -24.75
CA ALA A 4 -0.71 -7.21 -23.45
C ALA A 4 0.15 -7.88 -22.37
N MET A 5 0.95 -8.90 -22.73
CA MET A 5 1.86 -9.55 -21.77
C MET A 5 3.05 -8.65 -21.41
N PHE A 6 3.58 -7.87 -22.34
CA PHE A 6 4.61 -6.87 -22.02
C PHE A 6 4.07 -5.78 -21.08
N ALA A 7 2.85 -5.29 -21.35
CA ALA A 7 2.17 -4.35 -20.46
C ALA A 7 1.95 -4.96 -19.06
N ALA A 8 1.50 -6.22 -18.99
CA ALA A 8 1.26 -6.91 -17.72
C ALA A 8 2.53 -7.02 -16.88
N LEU A 9 3.67 -7.37 -17.49
CA LEU A 9 4.96 -7.42 -16.81
C LEU A 9 5.41 -6.04 -16.34
N PHE A 10 5.31 -5.03 -17.19
CA PHE A 10 5.65 -3.65 -16.84
C PHE A 10 4.87 -3.15 -15.62
N PHE A 11 3.54 -3.32 -15.61
CA PHE A 11 2.71 -2.89 -14.49
C PHE A 11 2.92 -3.73 -13.23
N THR A 12 3.23 -5.02 -13.38
CA THR A 12 3.63 -5.87 -12.25
C THR A 12 4.91 -5.35 -11.60
N VAL A 13 5.91 -4.98 -12.39
CA VAL A 13 7.16 -4.37 -11.90
C VAL A 13 6.85 -3.05 -11.22
N ALA A 14 6.00 -2.20 -11.81
CA ALA A 14 5.60 -0.94 -11.20
C ALA A 14 4.88 -1.14 -9.84
N LEU A 15 4.00 -2.15 -9.74
CA LEU A 15 3.32 -2.53 -8.50
C LEU A 15 4.31 -3.03 -7.43
N LEU A 16 5.29 -3.85 -7.84
CA LEU A 16 6.36 -4.34 -6.95
C LEU A 16 7.22 -3.20 -6.42
N VAL A 17 7.69 -2.32 -7.32
CA VAL A 17 8.50 -1.15 -6.94
C VAL A 17 7.72 -0.25 -6.00
N THR A 18 6.46 0.03 -6.30
CA THR A 18 5.58 0.82 -5.42
C THR A 18 5.51 0.16 -4.05
N THR A 19 5.18 -1.13 -3.97
CA THR A 19 5.00 -1.80 -2.68
C THR A 19 6.30 -1.88 -1.88
N ALA A 20 7.41 -2.27 -2.51
CA ALA A 20 8.71 -2.41 -1.86
C ALA A 20 9.29 -1.08 -1.40
N TYR A 21 9.27 -0.05 -2.26
CA TYR A 21 9.77 1.28 -1.91
C TYR A 21 8.97 1.90 -0.77
N PHE A 22 7.64 1.72 -0.78
CA PHE A 22 6.81 2.22 0.31
C PHE A 22 7.02 1.46 1.63
N ILE A 23 7.38 0.18 1.61
CA ILE A 23 7.83 -0.53 2.83
C ILE A 23 9.15 0.07 3.34
N MET A 24 10.12 0.28 2.44
CA MET A 24 11.41 0.90 2.79
C MET A 24 11.25 2.32 3.35
N GLY A 25 10.28 3.09 2.85
CA GLY A 25 10.00 4.44 3.38
C GLY A 25 9.13 4.44 4.65
N SER A 26 8.17 3.53 4.77
CA SER A 26 7.26 3.49 5.92
C SER A 26 7.91 2.98 7.20
N ILE A 27 8.91 2.08 7.13
CA ILE A 27 9.60 1.55 8.31
C ILE A 27 10.41 2.64 9.04
N PRO A 28 11.30 3.43 8.39
CA PRO A 28 11.99 4.54 9.04
C PRO A 28 11.04 5.56 9.65
N LEU A 29 9.86 5.76 9.06
CA LEU A 29 8.86 6.68 9.60
C LEU A 29 8.24 6.21 10.92
N LEU A 30 8.39 4.93 11.31
CA LEU A 30 8.05 4.49 12.67
C LEU A 30 9.01 5.04 13.75
N VAL A 31 10.23 5.43 13.35
CA VAL A 31 11.25 5.99 14.24
C VAL A 31 11.01 7.49 14.50
N LEU A 32 10.24 8.15 13.62
CA LEU A 32 9.79 9.52 13.86
C LEU A 32 9.07 9.60 15.21
N LYS A 33 9.28 10.67 15.98
CA LYS A 33 8.70 10.74 17.33
C LYS A 33 7.17 10.86 17.30
N HIS A 34 6.62 11.42 16.21
CA HIS A 34 5.20 11.72 16.04
C HIS A 34 4.67 12.75 17.05
N ASP A 35 5.58 13.51 17.66
CA ASP A 35 5.24 14.46 18.69
C ASP A 35 4.68 15.73 18.04
N THR A 36 5.08 16.08 16.83
CA THR A 36 4.61 17.31 16.19
C THR A 36 3.44 17.07 15.22
N PRO A 37 2.53 18.05 15.05
CA PRO A 37 1.49 17.97 14.03
C PRO A 37 2.03 17.83 12.60
N LEU A 38 3.25 18.33 12.36
CA LEU A 38 3.92 18.22 11.06
C LEU A 38 4.27 16.77 10.74
N ASP A 39 4.81 16.04 11.72
CA ASP A 39 5.18 14.63 11.60
C ASP A 39 3.96 13.77 11.23
N ALA A 40 2.85 13.95 11.96
CA ALA A 40 1.61 13.22 11.69
C ALA A 40 1.07 13.49 10.28
N ARG A 41 1.11 14.75 9.81
CA ARG A 41 0.68 15.15 8.45
C ARG A 41 1.60 14.57 7.39
N PHE A 42 2.90 14.51 7.63
CA PHE A 42 3.88 13.94 6.71
C PHE A 42 3.63 12.44 6.51
N VAL A 43 3.54 11.68 7.61
CA VAL A 43 3.27 10.24 7.56
C VAL A 43 1.92 9.96 6.90
N ARG A 44 0.88 10.72 7.24
CA ARG A 44 -0.44 10.63 6.59
C ARG A 44 -0.39 10.91 5.09
N GLY A 45 0.36 11.94 4.67
CA GLY A 45 0.60 12.25 3.27
C GLY A 45 1.29 11.10 2.53
N PHE A 46 2.34 10.54 3.14
CA PHE A 46 3.08 9.39 2.61
C PHE A 46 2.16 8.18 2.36
N PHE A 47 1.34 7.79 3.34
CA PHE A 47 0.37 6.70 3.16
C PHE A 47 -0.72 7.03 2.13
N ASN A 48 -1.17 8.28 2.02
CA ASN A 48 -2.16 8.64 1.00
C ASN A 48 -1.59 8.49 -0.42
N ILE A 49 -0.36 8.96 -0.66
CA ILE A 49 0.33 8.80 -1.96
C ILE A 49 0.52 7.31 -2.24
N TYR A 50 0.95 6.52 -1.25
CA TYR A 50 1.06 5.08 -1.36
C TYR A 50 -0.22 4.44 -1.87
N TYR A 51 -1.35 4.66 -1.19
CA TYR A 51 -2.60 3.97 -1.53
C TYR A 51 -3.11 4.35 -2.91
N VAL A 52 -2.88 5.60 -3.35
CA VAL A 52 -3.23 6.02 -4.70
C VAL A 52 -2.33 5.34 -5.73
N ALA A 53 -1.01 5.34 -5.52
CA ALA A 53 -0.07 4.67 -6.41
C ALA A 53 -0.31 3.15 -6.49
N ALA A 54 -0.56 2.51 -5.36
CA ALA A 54 -0.89 1.09 -5.27
C ALA A 54 -2.20 0.77 -5.99
N PHE A 55 -3.24 1.59 -5.84
CA PHE A 55 -4.49 1.43 -6.56
C PHE A 55 -4.30 1.53 -8.08
N VAL A 56 -3.58 2.55 -8.55
CA VAL A 56 -3.33 2.77 -9.99
C VAL A 56 -2.53 1.62 -10.59
N THR A 57 -1.42 1.25 -9.96
CA THR A 57 -0.55 0.17 -10.45
C THR A 57 -1.22 -1.20 -10.38
N ALA A 58 -1.96 -1.51 -9.31
CA ALA A 58 -2.71 -2.76 -9.20
C ALA A 58 -3.86 -2.84 -10.21
N SER A 59 -4.59 -1.75 -10.45
CA SER A 59 -5.67 -1.70 -11.44
C SER A 59 -5.13 -1.87 -12.87
N ALA A 60 -4.03 -1.19 -13.20
CA ALA A 60 -3.37 -1.34 -14.50
C ALA A 60 -2.85 -2.78 -14.70
N THR A 61 -2.30 -3.39 -13.64
CA THR A 61 -1.88 -4.81 -13.64
C THR A 61 -3.07 -5.73 -13.89
N ALA A 62 -4.19 -5.52 -13.20
CA ALA A 62 -5.40 -6.32 -13.36
C ALA A 62 -5.96 -6.25 -14.78
N LEU A 63 -6.08 -5.05 -15.35
CA LEU A 63 -6.55 -4.85 -16.72
C LEU A 63 -5.63 -5.50 -17.75
N SER A 64 -4.31 -5.40 -17.55
CA SER A 64 -3.32 -6.01 -18.44
C SER A 64 -3.38 -7.54 -18.42
N PHE A 65 -3.54 -8.16 -17.24
CA PHE A 65 -3.72 -9.62 -17.16
C PHE A 65 -5.09 -10.08 -17.67
N ALA A 66 -6.14 -9.28 -17.48
CA ALA A 66 -7.47 -9.60 -18.02
C ALA A 66 -7.46 -9.61 -19.55
N THR A 67 -6.86 -8.58 -20.17
CA THR A 67 -6.70 -8.49 -21.63
C THR A 67 -5.74 -9.54 -22.19
N ALA A 68 -4.79 -10.03 -21.39
CA ALA A 68 -3.93 -11.15 -21.73
C ALA A 68 -4.58 -12.54 -21.51
N GLY A 69 -5.86 -12.60 -21.12
CA GLY A 69 -6.61 -13.85 -20.90
C GLY A 69 -6.30 -14.57 -19.59
N ARG A 70 -5.50 -13.97 -18.69
CA ARG A 70 -5.12 -14.55 -17.39
C ARG A 70 -6.03 -14.07 -16.26
N LEU A 71 -7.30 -14.44 -16.34
CA LEU A 71 -8.36 -13.97 -15.43
C LEU A 71 -8.06 -14.24 -13.94
N TRP A 72 -7.41 -15.37 -13.62
CA TRP A 72 -7.03 -15.69 -12.24
C TRP A 72 -6.04 -14.67 -11.64
N ILE A 73 -5.02 -14.29 -12.40
CA ILE A 73 -4.02 -13.29 -11.98
C ILE A 73 -4.65 -11.90 -11.94
N ALA A 74 -5.52 -11.60 -12.92
CA ALA A 74 -6.27 -10.35 -12.96
C ALA A 74 -7.15 -10.17 -11.71
N ALA A 75 -7.84 -11.24 -11.28
CA ALA A 75 -8.64 -11.23 -10.06
C ALA A 75 -7.78 -10.94 -8.82
N GLY A 76 -6.61 -11.57 -8.69
CA GLY A 76 -5.66 -11.28 -7.61
C GLY A 76 -5.22 -9.81 -7.60
N ALA A 77 -4.88 -9.25 -8.75
CA ALA A 77 -4.51 -7.84 -8.86
C ALA A 77 -5.69 -6.89 -8.55
N ALA A 78 -6.92 -7.25 -8.94
CA ALA A 78 -8.12 -6.49 -8.59
C ALA A 78 -8.38 -6.49 -7.06
N VAL A 79 -8.12 -7.61 -6.38
CA VAL A 79 -8.17 -7.68 -4.91
C VAL A 79 -7.17 -6.72 -4.28
N LEU A 80 -5.94 -6.64 -4.80
CA LEU A 80 -4.93 -5.68 -4.31
C LEU A 80 -5.36 -4.21 -4.50
N ALA A 81 -5.98 -3.90 -5.64
CA ALA A 81 -6.56 -2.58 -5.88
C ALA A 81 -7.68 -2.27 -4.87
N ALA A 82 -8.58 -3.23 -4.62
CA ALA A 82 -9.66 -3.08 -3.64
C ALA A 82 -9.12 -2.88 -2.22
N ILE A 83 -8.11 -3.66 -1.81
CA ILE A 83 -7.44 -3.50 -0.51
C ILE A 83 -6.86 -2.08 -0.38
N SER A 84 -6.22 -1.55 -1.43
CA SER A 84 -5.65 -0.19 -1.42
C SER A 84 -6.71 0.88 -1.14
N VAL A 85 -7.90 0.73 -1.74
CA VAL A 85 -9.04 1.65 -1.48
C VAL A 85 -9.57 1.50 -0.06
N VAL A 86 -9.75 0.27 0.43
CA VAL A 86 -10.25 -0.01 1.78
C VAL A 86 -9.29 0.52 2.84
N LEU A 87 -7.99 0.26 2.68
CA LEU A 87 -6.96 0.77 3.59
C LEU A 87 -6.93 2.28 3.59
N ARG A 88 -6.98 2.94 2.42
CA ARG A 88 -7.06 4.39 2.34
C ARG A 88 -8.27 4.93 3.12
N LYS A 89 -9.44 4.34 2.94
CA LYS A 89 -10.69 4.75 3.61
C LYS A 89 -10.68 4.50 5.13
N LYS A 90 -9.88 3.56 5.64
CA LYS A 90 -9.82 3.24 7.07
C LYS A 90 -8.63 3.89 7.79
N VAL A 91 -7.46 3.87 7.17
CA VAL A 91 -6.19 4.31 7.77
C VAL A 91 -6.10 5.84 7.77
N ILE A 92 -6.42 6.51 6.65
CA ILE A 92 -6.26 7.98 6.56
C ILE A 92 -7.17 8.70 7.57
N PRO A 93 -8.49 8.42 7.67
CA PRO A 93 -9.33 9.09 8.65
C PRO A 93 -8.90 8.79 10.09
N LYS A 94 -8.40 7.58 10.36
CA LYS A 94 -7.90 7.20 11.69
C LYS A 94 -6.63 7.97 12.04
N MET A 95 -5.71 8.15 11.09
CA MET A 95 -4.53 8.98 11.27
C MET A 95 -4.89 10.46 11.45
N ASP A 96 -5.89 10.96 10.74
CA ASP A 96 -6.38 12.35 10.89
C ASP A 96 -6.98 12.56 12.30
N ALA A 97 -7.82 11.64 12.78
CA ALA A 97 -8.41 11.70 14.11
C ALA A 97 -7.36 11.63 15.22
N LEU A 98 -6.39 10.71 15.11
CA LEU A 98 -5.30 10.57 16.07
C LEU A 98 -4.35 11.77 16.01
N GLY A 99 -4.07 12.31 14.82
CA GLY A 99 -3.27 13.54 14.65
C GLY A 99 -3.91 14.76 15.32
N ALA A 100 -5.24 14.89 15.25
CA ALA A 100 -5.98 15.93 15.95
C ALA A 100 -5.97 15.74 17.49
N GLN A 101 -5.97 14.49 17.97
CA GLN A 101 -5.85 14.19 19.39
C GLN A 101 -4.44 14.42 19.94
N ILE A 102 -3.39 14.22 19.14
CA ILE A 102 -2.01 14.59 19.52
C ILE A 102 -1.91 16.11 19.79
N GLN A 103 -2.70 16.94 19.09
CA GLN A 103 -2.75 18.38 19.36
C GLN A 103 -3.43 18.75 20.69
N SER A 104 -4.32 17.90 21.22
CA SER A 104 -5.18 18.25 22.36
C SER A 104 -4.94 17.44 23.63
N ASN A 105 -4.51 16.17 23.54
CA ASN A 105 -4.30 15.30 24.70
C ASN A 105 -3.25 14.20 24.42
N TYR A 106 -1.98 14.58 24.58
CA TYR A 106 -0.78 13.84 24.15
C TYR A 106 -0.67 12.38 24.61
N MET A 107 -1.25 12.01 25.76
CA MET A 107 -0.85 10.79 26.47
C MET A 107 -1.34 9.46 25.86
N ASP A 108 -2.45 9.45 25.12
CA ASP A 108 -3.04 8.19 24.58
C ASP A 108 -3.05 8.07 23.04
N ALA A 109 -2.79 9.16 22.32
CA ALA A 109 -2.95 9.18 20.86
C ALA A 109 -1.73 8.61 20.09
N ILE A 110 -0.52 8.74 20.64
CA ILE A 110 0.73 8.31 19.98
C ILE A 110 0.80 6.77 19.82
N PRO A 111 0.49 5.94 20.85
CA PRO A 111 0.48 4.48 20.69
C PRO A 111 -0.56 4.01 19.67
N GLY A 112 -1.72 4.66 19.62
CA GLY A 112 -2.77 4.38 18.64
C GLY A 112 -2.34 4.69 17.20
N PHE A 113 -1.58 5.78 17.01
CA PHE A 113 -1.04 6.18 15.71
C PHE A 113 -0.01 5.16 15.23
N ARG A 114 0.97 4.81 16.09
CA ARG A 114 2.00 3.80 15.79
C ARG A 114 1.37 2.44 15.48
N ARG A 115 0.37 1.99 16.24
CA ARG A 115 -0.32 0.72 15.97
C ARG A 115 -1.00 0.71 14.60
N THR A 116 -1.65 1.82 14.23
CA THR A 116 -2.30 1.96 12.91
C THR A 116 -1.27 1.92 11.79
N HIS A 117 -0.12 2.59 11.98
CA HIS A 117 1.00 2.57 11.04
C HIS A 117 1.60 1.16 10.88
N VAL A 118 1.87 0.45 11.99
CA VAL A 118 2.42 -0.92 11.96
C VAL A 118 1.47 -1.88 11.26
N ILE A 119 0.16 -1.81 11.55
CA ILE A 119 -0.83 -2.65 10.88
C ILE A 119 -0.82 -2.41 9.36
N ALA A 120 -0.75 -1.14 8.93
CA ALA A 120 -0.66 -0.82 7.50
C ALA A 120 0.59 -1.41 6.84
N ILE A 121 1.75 -1.35 7.52
CA ILE A 121 2.99 -1.98 7.03
C ILE A 121 2.86 -3.50 6.93
N LEU A 122 2.31 -4.16 7.96
CA LEU A 122 2.17 -5.62 7.97
C LEU A 122 1.28 -6.10 6.81
N ILE A 123 0.20 -5.37 6.51
CA ILE A 123 -0.66 -5.69 5.37
C ILE A 123 0.11 -5.54 4.04
N ASN A 124 0.90 -4.47 3.89
CA ASN A 124 1.74 -4.28 2.69
C ASN A 124 2.79 -5.38 2.53
N ILE A 125 3.42 -5.82 3.62
CA ILE A 125 4.37 -6.94 3.60
C ILE A 125 3.67 -8.22 3.15
N ALA A 126 2.49 -8.52 3.69
CA ALA A 126 1.70 -9.68 3.27
C ALA A 126 1.33 -9.61 1.78
N GLN A 127 0.95 -8.44 1.29
CA GLN A 127 0.69 -8.22 -0.14
C GLN A 127 1.95 -8.44 -0.99
N LEU A 128 3.10 -7.92 -0.57
CA LEU A 128 4.37 -8.12 -1.28
C LEU A 128 4.73 -9.60 -1.38
N VAL A 129 4.63 -10.33 -0.26
CA VAL A 129 4.88 -11.79 -0.23
C VAL A 129 3.92 -12.50 -1.18
N ALA A 130 2.63 -12.15 -1.17
CA ALA A 130 1.64 -12.75 -2.06
C ALA A 130 1.94 -12.49 -3.55
N ILE A 131 2.35 -11.27 -3.91
CA ILE A 131 2.73 -10.92 -5.28
C ILE A 131 3.96 -11.72 -5.72
N VAL A 132 5.03 -11.72 -4.91
CA VAL A 132 6.27 -12.43 -5.22
C VAL A 132 6.03 -13.93 -5.33
N TRP A 133 5.26 -14.51 -4.41
CA TRP A 133 4.90 -15.92 -4.45
C TRP A 133 4.10 -16.27 -5.71
N CYS A 134 3.12 -15.44 -6.08
CA CYS A 134 2.35 -15.61 -7.30
C CYS A 134 3.25 -15.62 -8.55
N LEU A 135 4.23 -14.71 -8.62
CA LEU A 135 5.18 -14.66 -9.73
C LEU A 135 6.09 -15.90 -9.80
N ILE A 136 6.57 -16.38 -8.65
CA ILE A 136 7.36 -17.62 -8.59
C ILE A 136 6.51 -18.83 -9.01
N ALA A 137 5.26 -18.90 -8.56
CA ALA A 137 4.36 -20.02 -8.88
C ALA A 137 3.98 -20.05 -10.36
N VAL A 138 3.80 -18.89 -11.00
CA VAL A 138 3.47 -18.77 -12.43
C VAL A 138 4.70 -18.89 -13.33
N GLY A 139 5.90 -18.59 -12.81
CA GLY A 139 7.16 -18.68 -13.55
C GLY A 139 7.79 -20.08 -13.58
N LYS A 140 7.23 -21.05 -12.84
CA LYS A 140 7.57 -22.48 -12.92
C LYS A 140 6.73 -23.16 -13.99
#